data_AF-A0A392W9A8-F1
#
_entry.id   AF-A0A392W9A8-F1
#
_cell.length_a   1.000
_cell.length_b   1.000
_cell.length_c   1.000
_cell.angle_alpha   90.00
_cell.angle_beta   90.00
_cell.angle_gamma   90.00
#
_symmetry.space_group_name_H-M   'P 1'
#
loop_
_entity.id
_entity.type
_entity.pdbx_description
1 polymer ?
#
loop_
_entity_poly.entity_id
_entity_poly.type
_entity_poly.pdbx_seq_one_letter_code
_entity_poly.pdbx_strand_id
1 'polypeptide(L)' 'MSASELNELKRQLEELLEKKFVRPSVSPWGAPVLLLKKKDG' A
#
# COMPACT_ATOMS: atom_id res chain seq x y z
N MET A 1 7.47 10.95 -2.48
CA MET A 1 6.27 10.82 -1.62
C MET A 1 6.48 11.71 -0.41
N SER A 2 5.48 12.51 -0.06
CA SER A 2 5.49 13.25 1.18
C SER A 2 5.44 12.29 2.38
N ALA A 3 5.79 12.78 3.57
CA ALA A 3 5.68 11.97 4.79
C ALA A 3 4.24 11.50 5.05
N SER A 4 3.24 12.31 4.68
CA SER A 4 1.82 11.95 4.83
C SER A 4 1.39 10.83 3.89
N GLU A 5 1.82 10.86 2.63
CA GLU A 5 1.54 9.78 1.65
C GLU A 5 2.16 8.45 2.09
N LEU A 6 3.37 8.47 2.64
CA LEU A 6 4.05 7.27 3.10
C LEU A 6 3.35 6.64 4.33
N ASN A 7 2.85 7.46 5.25
CA ASN A 7 2.11 6.99 6.42
C ASN A 7 0.77 6.36 6.02
N GLU A 8 0.04 6.97 5.08
CA GLU A 8 -1.21 6.42 4.54
C GLU A 8 -0.97 5.09 3.81
N LEU A 9 0.08 5.02 2.98
CA LEU A 9 0.45 3.79 2.28
C LEU A 9 0.75 2.65 3.25
N LYS A 10 1.48 2.92 4.33
CA LYS A 10 1.75 1.92 5.38
C LYS A 10 0.48 1.43 6.05
N ARG A 11 -0.43 2.33 6.43
CA ARG A 11 -1.72 1.97 7.04
C ARG A 11 -2.54 1.06 6.11
N GLN A 12 -2.65 1.43 4.83
CA GLN A 12 -3.38 0.61 3.85
C GLN A 12 -2.74 -0.77 3.67
N LEU A 13 -1.41 -0.85 3.65
CA LEU A 13 -0.70 -2.13 3.52
C LEU A 13 -0.93 -3.03 4.73
N GLU A 14 -0.92 -2.48 5.95
CA GLU A 14 -1.21 -3.21 7.20
C GLU A 14 -2.62 -3.81 7.17
N GLU A 15 -3.63 -3.03 6.76
CA GLU A 15 -5.01 -3.53 6.61
C GLU A 15 -5.11 -4.66 5.59
N LEU A 16 -4.38 -4.58 4.47
CA LEU A 16 -4.37 -5.62 3.43
C LEU A 16 -3.66 -6.90 3.90
N LEU A 17 -2.61 -6.77 4.72
CA LEU A 17 -1.91 -7.89 5.35
C LEU A 17 -2.82 -8.57 6.38
N GLU A 18 -3.51 -7.80 7.23
CA GLU A 18 -4.44 -8.32 8.22
C GLU A 18 -5.61 -9.08 7.58
N LYS A 19 -6.16 -8.54 6.49
CA LYS A 19 -7.20 -9.20 5.68
C LYS A 19 -6.67 -10.41 4.88
N LYS A 20 -5.35 -10.68 4.92
CA LYS A 20 -4.67 -11.74 4.17
C LYS A 20 -4.83 -11.63 2.64
N PHE A 21 -5.07 -10.43 2.12
CA PHE A 21 -5.16 -10.18 0.68
C PHE A 21 -3.77 -10.11 0.03
N VAL A 22 -2.75 -9.69 0.78
CA VAL A 22 -1.36 -9.64 0.32
C VAL A 22 -0.43 -10.36 1.31
N ARG A 23 0.78 -10.69 0.87
CA ARG A 23 1.85 -11.26 1.71
C ARG A 23 3.21 -10.72 1.27
N PRO A 24 4.23 -10.74 2.16
CA PRO A 24 5.60 -10.46 1.76
C PRO A 24 6.04 -11.37 0.59
N SER A 25 6.76 -10.78 -0.37
CA SER A 25 7.27 -11.48 -1.55
C SER A 25 8.80 -11.49 -1.54
N VAL A 26 9.38 -12.58 -2.05
CA VAL A 26 10.84 -12.72 -2.28
C VAL A 26 11.19 -12.66 -3.78
N SER A 27 10.22 -12.29 -4.62
CA SER A 27 10.41 -12.19 -6.08
C SER A 27 11.44 -11.10 -6.42
N PRO A 28 12.34 -11.34 -7.39
CA PRO A 28 13.23 -10.30 -7.89
C PRO A 28 12.49 -9.24 -8.75
N TRP A 29 11.23 -9.52 -9.11
CA TRP A 29 10.38 -8.62 -9.90
C TRP A 29 9.43 -7.83 -8.99
N GLY A 30 9.33 -6.52 -9.25
CA GLY A 30 8.39 -5.61 -8.60
C GLY A 30 7.61 -4.79 -9.62
N ALA A 31 6.48 -4.22 -9.17
CA ALA A 31 5.66 -3.32 -9.96
C ALA A 31 5.43 -2.01 -9.17
N PRO A 32 5.42 -0.83 -9.84
CA PRO A 32 5.11 0.43 -9.18
C PRO A 32 3.64 0.47 -8.75
N VAL A 33 3.36 1.10 -7.62
CA VAL A 33 2.00 1.30 -7.08
C VAL A 33 1.73 2.80 -6.96
N LEU A 34 0.53 3.24 -7.35
CA LEU A 34 0.07 4.61 -7.26
C LEU A 34 -0.99 4.73 -6.16
N LEU A 35 -0.82 5.70 -5.27
CA LEU A 35 -1.83 6.07 -4.29
C LEU A 35 -2.72 7.15 -4.89
N LEU A 36 -4.03 6.91 -4.91
CA LEU A 36 -5.02 7.86 -5.42
C LEU A 36 -6.05 8.18 -4.34
N LYS A 37 -6.36 9.47 -4.19
CA LYS A 37 -7.46 9.91 -3.34
C LYS A 37 -8.79 9.64 -4.06
N LYS A 38 -9.69 8.89 -3.43
CA LYS A 38 -11.04 8.66 -3.96
C LYS A 38 -11.89 9.93 -3.82
N LYS A 39 -12.90 10.08 -4.67
CA LYS A 39 -13.80 11.25 -4.64
C LYS A 39 -14.59 11.37 -3.34
N ASP A 40 -14.92 10.23 -2.72
CA ASP A 40 -15.76 10.16 -1.52
C ASP A 40 -14.96 10.12 -0.20
N GLY A 41 -13.66 10.41 -0.27
CA GLY A 41 -12.73 10.38 0.87
C GLY A 41 -11.94 11.67 1.07
#